data_AF-A0A377DG84-F1
#
_entry.id   AF-A0A377DG84-F1
#
_cell.length_a   1.000
_cell.length_b   1.000
_cell.length_c   1.000
_cell.angle_alpha   90.00
_cell.angle_beta   90.00
_cell.angle_gamma   90.00
#
_symmetry.space_group_name_H-M   'P 1'
#
loop_
_entity.id
_entity.type
_entity.pdbx_description
1 polymer ?
#
loop_
_entity_poly.entity_id
_entity_poly.type
_entity_poly.pdbx_seq_one_letter_code
_entity_poly.pdbx_strand_id
1 'polypeptide(L)'
;MQKCDLVTLLKRFGKFGRILWERSQGIDERDVNSERLRNLSGVERTMAEDIHHWSECEAIIERLYPELERRLAKVKPDLLIASPGGEIKVRRFSANYSGARLAAAEIKLI
;
A
#
# COMPACT_ATOMS: atom_id res chain seq x y z
N MET A 1 -3.63 24.98 9.34
CA MET A 1 -5.01 25.19 9.81
C MET A 1 -5.08 25.92 11.16
N GLN A 2 -4.10 26.79 11.48
CA GLN A 2 -3.98 27.39 12.82
C GLN A 2 -5.15 28.32 13.21
N LYS A 3 -5.87 28.85 12.22
CA LYS A 3 -7.00 29.77 12.40
C LYS A 3 -8.37 29.08 12.38
N CYS A 4 -8.42 27.75 12.21
CA CYS A 4 -9.66 26.98 12.18
C CYS A 4 -9.94 26.39 13.55
N ASP A 5 -11.20 26.41 13.99
CA ASP A 5 -11.59 25.79 15.24
C ASP A 5 -11.60 24.25 15.13
N LEU A 6 -11.27 23.59 16.23
CA LEU A 6 -11.18 22.13 16.30
C LEU A 6 -12.53 21.45 16.01
N VAL A 7 -13.65 22.07 16.40
CA VAL A 7 -14.99 21.48 16.21
C VAL A 7 -15.33 21.37 14.73
N THR A 8 -15.01 22.38 13.93
CA THR A 8 -15.17 22.38 12.47
C THR A 8 -14.33 21.30 11.81
N LEU A 9 -13.08 21.13 12.24
CA LEU A 9 -12.19 20.10 11.69
C LEU A 9 -12.63 18.69 12.08
N LEU A 10 -13.09 18.48 13.31
CA LEU A 10 -13.64 17.21 13.76
C LEU A 10 -14.92 16.84 13.00
N LYS A 11 -15.83 17.80 12.79
CA LYS A 11 -17.07 17.56 12.01
C LYS A 11 -16.78 17.17 10.57
N ARG A 12 -15.75 17.77 9.96
CA ARG A 12 -15.43 17.55 8.54
C ARG A 12 -14.51 16.37 8.27
N PHE A 13 -13.59 16.06 9.18
CA PHE A 13 -12.52 15.07 8.97
C PHE A 13 -12.45 14.00 10.06
N GLY A 14 -13.35 14.01 11.05
CA GLY A 14 -13.39 13.04 12.14
C GLY A 14 -12.09 13.03 12.94
N LYS A 15 -11.57 11.82 13.22
CA LYS A 15 -10.29 11.62 13.94
C LYS A 15 -9.12 12.34 13.26
N PHE A 16 -9.14 12.46 11.93
CA PHE A 16 -8.08 13.16 11.19
C PHE A 16 -8.12 14.67 11.43
N GLY A 17 -9.29 15.24 11.73
CA GLY A 17 -9.44 16.67 12.05
C GLY A 17 -8.66 17.08 13.29
N ARG A 18 -8.64 16.23 14.32
CA ARG A 18 -7.83 16.42 15.53
C ARG A 18 -6.34 16.44 15.21
N ILE A 19 -5.88 15.42 14.48
CA ILE A 19 -4.47 15.30 14.05
C ILE A 19 -4.03 16.54 13.24
N LEU A 20 -4.88 17.03 12.33
CA LEU A 20 -4.60 18.22 11.52
C LEU A 20 -4.48 19.49 12.37
N TRP A 21 -5.32 19.63 13.39
CA TRP A 21 -5.31 20.77 14.30
C TRP A 21 -4.06 20.75 15.18
N GLU A 22 -3.77 19.62 15.83
CA GLU A 22 -2.59 19.42 16.70
C GLU A 22 -1.29 19.70 15.93
N ARG A 23 -1.13 19.07 14.74
CA ARG A 23 0.05 19.30 13.89
C ARG A 23 0.18 20.73 13.37
N SER A 24 -0.93 21.41 13.11
CA SER A 24 -0.89 22.81 12.70
C SER A 24 -0.34 23.72 13.81
N GLN A 25 -0.44 23.31 15.09
CA GLN A 25 0.10 24.01 16.25
C GLN A 25 1.49 23.50 16.66
N GLY A 26 2.08 22.59 15.89
CA GLY A 26 3.37 21.98 16.21
C GLY A 26 3.31 20.89 17.28
N ILE A 27 2.11 20.40 17.64
CA ILE A 27 1.93 19.32 18.60
C ILE A 27 1.98 17.99 17.84
N ASP A 28 2.99 17.16 18.14
CA ASP A 28 3.11 15.79 17.64
C ASP A 28 3.68 14.89 18.76
N GLU A 29 2.80 14.23 19.50
CA GLU A 29 3.14 13.36 20.64
C GLU A 29 3.42 11.91 20.22
N ARG A 30 3.69 11.64 18.94
CA ARG A 30 4.01 10.28 18.50
C ARG A 30 5.39 9.89 19.00
N ASP A 31 5.44 8.80 19.74
CA ASP A 31 6.70 8.18 20.15
C ASP A 31 7.51 7.73 18.94
N VAL A 32 8.83 7.81 19.09
CA VAL A 32 9.77 7.23 18.14
C VAL A 32 9.71 5.71 18.29
N ASN A 33 9.17 5.03 17.28
CA ASN A 33 9.12 3.57 17.25
C ASN A 33 10.33 3.00 16.50
N SER A 34 11.33 2.53 17.25
CA SER A 34 12.55 1.88 16.72
C SER A 34 12.33 0.42 16.32
N GLU A 35 11.26 -0.22 16.78
CA GLU A 35 11.00 -1.65 16.64
C GLU A 35 9.94 -1.96 15.58
N ARG A 36 9.60 -1.00 14.72
CA ARG A 36 8.53 -1.17 13.73
C ARG A 36 8.88 -2.27 12.75
N LEU A 37 8.30 -3.45 12.97
CA LEU A 37 8.38 -4.56 12.04
C LEU A 37 7.60 -4.23 10.76
N ARG A 38 8.19 -4.57 9.61
CA ARG A 38 7.53 -4.40 8.32
C ARG A 38 6.45 -5.47 8.18
N ASN A 39 5.20 -5.08 8.41
CA ASN A 39 4.03 -5.96 8.32
C ASN A 39 3.58 -6.28 6.88
N LEU A 40 4.34 -5.89 5.84
CA LEU A 40 3.91 -6.04 4.45
C LEU A 40 5.06 -6.54 3.57
N SER A 41 5.01 -7.82 3.20
CA SER A 41 5.80 -8.39 2.11
C SER A 41 4.93 -8.48 0.86
N GLY A 42 4.98 -7.44 0.03
CA GLY A 42 4.33 -7.42 -1.29
C GLY A 42 5.36 -7.39 -2.42
N VAL A 43 4.93 -7.83 -3.59
CA VAL A 43 5.64 -7.64 -4.86
C VAL A 43 4.68 -6.98 -5.83
N GLU A 44 5.10 -5.86 -6.39
CA GLU A 44 4.37 -5.15 -7.42
C GLU A 44 5.25 -4.95 -8.65
N ARG A 45 4.64 -4.95 -9.83
CA ARG A 45 5.32 -4.63 -11.07
C ARG A 45 4.41 -3.84 -12.00
N THR A 46 4.93 -2.71 -12.46
CA THR A 46 4.32 -1.92 -13.54
C THR A 46 4.75 -2.49 -14.88
N MET A 47 3.80 -2.80 -15.75
CA MET A 47 4.08 -3.31 -17.10
C MET A 47 4.40 -2.16 -18.05
N ALA A 48 5.20 -2.44 -19.08
CA ALA A 48 5.52 -1.45 -20.13
C ALA A 48 4.30 -1.18 -21.03
N GLU A 49 3.44 -2.18 -21.19
CA GLU A 49 2.21 -2.12 -21.97
C GLU A 49 1.03 -2.57 -21.09
N ASP A 50 -0.17 -2.09 -21.42
CA ASP A 50 -1.41 -2.48 -20.74
C ASP A 50 -1.77 -3.93 -21.07
N ILE A 51 -2.20 -4.69 -20.06
CA ILE A 51 -2.77 -6.02 -20.25
C ILE A 51 -4.29 -5.93 -20.44
N HIS A 52 -4.83 -6.76 -21.33
CA HIS A 52 -6.26 -6.75 -21.66
C HIS A 52 -6.92 -8.11 -21.50
N HIS A 53 -6.13 -9.18 -21.34
CA HIS A 53 -6.60 -10.54 -21.19
C HIS A 53 -6.21 -11.16 -19.86
N TRP A 54 -7.06 -12.06 -19.38
CA TRP A 54 -6.82 -12.81 -18.15
C TRP A 54 -5.54 -13.65 -18.20
N SER A 55 -5.25 -14.27 -19.35
CA SER A 55 -4.04 -15.08 -19.55
C SER A 55 -2.74 -14.28 -19.36
N GLU A 56 -2.74 -13.00 -19.72
CA GLU A 56 -1.59 -12.11 -19.49
C GLU A 56 -1.41 -11.82 -18.01
N CYS A 57 -2.52 -11.64 -17.28
CA CYS A 57 -2.52 -11.46 -15.83
C CYS A 57 -1.99 -12.70 -15.11
N GLU A 58 -2.46 -13.89 -15.51
CA GLU A 58 -2.02 -15.18 -14.96
C GLU A 58 -0.51 -15.39 -15.16
N ALA A 59 0.00 -15.16 -16.37
CA ALA A 59 1.42 -15.25 -16.66
C ALA A 59 2.28 -14.24 -15.85
N ILE A 60 1.72 -13.08 -15.53
CA ILE A 60 2.39 -12.11 -14.64
C ILE A 60 2.41 -12.63 -13.21
N ILE A 61 1.29 -13.16 -12.71
CA ILE A 61 1.20 -13.73 -11.35
C ILE A 61 2.19 -14.88 -11.18
N GLU A 62 2.26 -15.80 -12.14
CA GLU A 62 3.24 -16.91 -12.13
C GLU A 62 4.69 -16.42 -12.05
N ARG A 63 5.01 -15.25 -12.63
CA ARG A 63 6.34 -14.64 -12.54
C ARG A 63 6.58 -13.90 -11.22
N LEU A 64 5.55 -13.32 -10.62
CA LEU A 64 5.65 -12.55 -9.38
C LEU A 64 5.66 -13.44 -8.13
N TYR A 65 5.00 -14.60 -8.21
CA TYR A 65 4.86 -15.51 -7.08
C TYR A 65 6.21 -16.02 -6.52
N PRO A 66 7.20 -16.45 -7.33
CA PRO A 66 8.50 -16.88 -6.82
C PRO A 66 9.27 -15.76 -6.10
N GLU A 67 9.15 -14.51 -6.58
CA GLU A 67 9.79 -13.36 -5.93
C GLU A 67 9.11 -13.03 -4.60
N LEU A 68 7.79 -13.22 -4.51
CA LEU A 68 7.04 -13.08 -3.27
C LEU A 68 7.45 -14.14 -2.25
N GLU A 69 7.52 -15.40 -2.67
CA GLU A 69 7.98 -16.53 -1.84
C GLU A 69 9.41 -16.30 -1.33
N ARG A 70 10.33 -15.87 -2.21
CA ARG A 70 11.70 -15.53 -1.84
C ARG A 70 11.76 -14.41 -0.80
N ARG A 71 10.92 -13.38 -0.92
CA ARG A 71 10.86 -12.28 0.07
C ARG A 71 10.29 -12.75 1.39
N LEU A 72 9.27 -13.61 1.35
CA LEU A 72 8.64 -14.15 2.53
C LEU A 72 9.60 -15.05 3.30
N ALA A 73 10.34 -15.93 2.63
CA ALA A 73 11.33 -16.82 3.23
C ALA A 73 12.41 -16.08 4.04
N LYS A 74 12.74 -14.83 3.65
CA LYS A 74 13.71 -13.99 4.40
C LYS A 74 13.15 -13.44 5.71
N VAL A 75 11.84 -13.22 5.79
CA VAL A 75 11.17 -12.60 6.94
C VAL A 75 10.57 -13.66 7.85
N LYS A 76 10.08 -14.77 7.28
CA LYS A 76 9.50 -15.92 7.96
C LYS A 76 9.95 -17.21 7.24
N PRO A 77 11.02 -17.88 7.71
CA PRO A 77 11.53 -19.10 7.09
C PRO A 77 10.51 -20.25 7.11
N ASP A 78 9.58 -20.26 8.07
CA ASP A 78 8.55 -21.29 8.17
C ASP A 78 7.34 -21.03 7.25
N LEU A 79 7.32 -19.90 6.51
CA LEU A 79 6.25 -19.48 5.59
C LEU A 79 4.83 -19.47 6.18
N LEU A 80 4.66 -19.63 7.50
CA LEU A 80 3.38 -19.59 8.20
C LEU A 80 2.85 -18.15 8.25
N ILE A 81 2.01 -17.82 7.27
CA ILE A 81 1.26 -16.57 7.21
C ILE A 81 0.03 -16.71 8.11
N ALA A 82 -0.25 -15.70 8.94
CA ALA A 82 -1.40 -15.67 9.84
C ALA A 82 -2.75 -15.60 9.09
N SER A 83 -2.72 -15.32 7.78
CA SER A 83 -3.85 -15.37 6.87
C SER A 83 -3.39 -16.00 5.54
N PRO A 84 -3.86 -17.20 5.17
CA PRO A 84 -3.46 -17.86 3.91
C PRO A 84 -3.99 -17.17 2.64
N GLY A 85 -4.74 -16.06 2.78
CA GLY A 85 -5.29 -15.31 1.66
C GLY A 85 -4.37 -14.18 1.23
N GLY A 86 -3.54 -14.41 0.22
CA GLY A 86 -2.95 -13.30 -0.53
C GLY A 86 -4.06 -12.49 -1.22
N GLU A 87 -4.04 -11.17 -1.04
CA GLU A 87 -4.91 -10.28 -1.79
C GLU A 87 -4.18 -9.88 -3.09
N ILE A 88 -4.67 -10.40 -4.22
CA ILE A 88 -4.26 -9.91 -5.54
C ILE A 88 -5.04 -8.62 -5.79
N LYS A 89 -4.35 -7.48 -5.82
CA LYS A 89 -4.96 -6.18 -6.09
C LYS A 89 -4.43 -5.64 -7.40
N VAL A 90 -5.14 -5.92 -8.48
CA VAL A 90 -4.87 -5.27 -9.77
C VAL A 90 -5.31 -3.81 -9.66
N ARG A 91 -4.35 -2.89 -9.61
CA ARG A 91 -4.62 -1.47 -9.56
C ARG A 91 -4.54 -0.91 -10.96
N ARG A 92 -5.67 -0.45 -11.48
CA ARG A 92 -5.67 0.42 -12.65
C ARG A 92 -5.12 1.78 -12.23
N PHE A 93 -3.88 2.07 -12.61
CA PHE A 93 -3.27 3.35 -12.31
C PHE A 93 -3.56 4.32 -13.46
N SER A 94 -4.43 5.31 -13.21
CA SER A 94 -4.57 6.47 -14.11
C SER A 94 -3.66 7.59 -13.63
N ALA A 95 -2.36 7.45 -13.86
CA ALA A 95 -1.47 8.60 -13.80
C ALA A 95 -1.55 9.34 -15.13
N ASN A 96 -2.05 10.57 -15.12
CA ASN A 96 -1.87 11.48 -16.26
C ASN A 96 -0.43 12.02 -16.24
N TYR A 97 0.56 11.16 -16.45
CA TYR A 97 1.90 11.58 -16.84
C TYR A 97 2.03 11.30 -18.34
N SER A 98 1.99 12.37 -19.14
CA SER A 98 2.41 12.37 -20.55
C SER A 98 1.94 11.17 -21.39
N GLY A 99 0.62 10.92 -21.47
CA GLY A 99 0.02 10.09 -22.51
C GLY A 99 0.24 8.58 -22.44
N ALA A 100 1.00 8.06 -21.47
CA ALA A 100 1.16 6.62 -21.27
C ALA A 100 0.21 6.13 -20.17
N ARG A 101 -0.71 5.22 -20.53
CA ARG A 101 -1.47 4.42 -19.55
C ARG A 101 -0.57 3.24 -19.16
N LEU A 102 -0.42 3.02 -17.86
CA LEU A 102 0.38 1.93 -17.31
C LEU A 102 -0.48 1.08 -16.40
N ALA A 103 -0.67 -0.19 -16.74
CA ALA A 103 -1.23 -1.20 -15.85
C ALA A 103 -0.18 -1.64 -14.81
N ALA A 104 -0.54 -1.60 -13.53
CA ALA A 104 0.27 -2.14 -12.44
C ALA A 104 -0.41 -3.35 -11.81
N ALA A 105 0.29 -4.48 -11.78
CA ALA A 105 -0.12 -5.67 -11.05
C ALA A 105 0.56 -5.67 -9.68
N GLU A 106 -0.22 -5.70 -8.60
CA GLU A 106 0.26 -5.73 -7.22
C GLU A 106 -0.29 -6.98 -6.52
N ILE A 107 0.62 -7.78 -5.94
CA ILE A 107 0.28 -8.89 -5.05
C ILE A 107 0.73 -8.52 -3.64
N LYS A 108 -0.22 -8.46 -2.71
CA LYS A 108 0.02 -8.16 -1.30
C LYS A 108 -0.37 -9.35 -0.44
N LEU A 109 0.54 -9.78 0.43
CA LEU A 109 0.23 -10.64 1.55
C LEU A 109 0.07 -9.73 2.78
N ILE A 110 -1.08 -9.83 3.45
CA ILE A 110 -1.41 -9.14 4.71
C ILE A 110 -1.15 -10.11 5.87
#